data_AF-A0A3N0B3Z3-F1
#
_entry.id   AF-A0A3N0B3Z3-F1
#
_cell.length_a   1.000
_cell.length_b   1.000
_cell.length_c   1.000
_cell.angle_alpha   90.00
_cell.angle_beta   90.00
_cell.angle_gamma   90.00
#
_symmetry.space_group_name_H-M   'P 1'
#
loop_
_entity.id
_entity.type
_entity.pdbx_description
1 polymer ?
#
loop_
_entity_poly.entity_id
_entity_poly.type
_entity_poly.pdbx_seq_one_letter_code
_entity_poly.pdbx_strand_id
1 'polypeptide(L)'
;MADAQQEPVFDDPLFRQKRKHGKYRVVEAPQLESEAADTHVHLQLLPDPSLAIARCAAHKVGFLCTIVDAFEDGSTTFDRLNSWRFEAAAAAKRFTGWT
;
A
#
# COMPACT_ATOMS: atom_id res chain seq x y z
N MET A 1 -9.99 22.68 -11.85
CA MET A 1 -9.29 21.41 -11.57
C MET A 1 -10.39 20.42 -11.21
N ALA A 2 -10.64 19.39 -12.01
CA ALA A 2 -11.69 18.42 -11.69
C ALA A 2 -11.38 17.80 -10.33
N ASP A 3 -12.35 17.76 -9.42
CA ASP A 3 -12.31 16.91 -8.23
C ASP A 3 -12.01 15.48 -8.70
N ALA A 4 -10.75 15.07 -8.59
CA ALA A 4 -10.39 13.67 -8.70
C ALA A 4 -11.05 13.01 -7.49
N GLN A 5 -12.26 12.45 -7.68
CA GLN A 5 -12.95 11.70 -6.64
C GLN A 5 -11.96 10.66 -6.09
N GLN A 6 -11.46 10.94 -4.89
CA GLN A 6 -10.45 10.14 -4.24
C GLN A 6 -11.00 8.72 -4.14
N GLU A 7 -10.28 7.74 -4.68
CA GLU A 7 -10.76 6.36 -4.67
C GLU A 7 -10.88 5.88 -3.23
N PRO A 8 -11.91 5.07 -2.91
CA PRO A 8 -12.09 4.59 -1.55
C PRO A 8 -10.89 3.71 -1.13
N VAL A 9 -10.44 3.93 0.10
CA VAL A 9 -9.45 3.06 0.75
C VAL A 9 -10.19 1.89 1.41
N PHE A 10 -9.92 0.66 0.97
CA PHE A 10 -10.47 -0.56 1.56
C PHE A 10 -9.49 -1.12 2.61
N ASP A 11 -9.90 -1.46 3.83
CA ASP A 11 -9.00 -2.06 4.84
C ASP A 11 -8.86 -3.59 4.67
N ASP A 12 -8.32 -4.02 3.54
CA ASP A 12 -8.07 -5.44 3.23
C ASP A 12 -7.00 -5.60 2.13
N PRO A 13 -6.48 -6.83 1.91
CA PRO A 13 -5.44 -7.07 0.91
C PRO A 13 -5.99 -7.34 -0.50
N LEU A 14 -7.30 -7.19 -0.76
CA LEU A 14 -7.91 -7.71 -1.99
C LEU A 14 -7.72 -6.77 -3.18
N PHE A 15 -7.41 -7.36 -4.34
CA PHE A 15 -7.41 -6.64 -5.61
C PHE A 15 -8.83 -6.37 -6.08
N ARG A 16 -9.05 -5.19 -6.66
CA ARG A 16 -10.36 -4.75 -7.12
C ARG A 16 -10.29 -4.16 -8.51
N GLN A 17 -11.30 -4.46 -9.31
CA GLN A 17 -11.54 -3.83 -10.61
C GLN A 17 -12.70 -2.84 -10.49
N LYS A 18 -12.43 -1.56 -10.78
CA LYS A 18 -13.45 -0.51 -10.82
C LYS A 18 -14.49 -0.80 -11.90
N ARG A 19 -15.76 -0.61 -11.58
CA ARG A 19 -16.92 -0.78 -12.44
C ARG A 19 -17.69 0.53 -12.57
N LYS A 20 -18.70 0.54 -13.45
CA LYS A 20 -19.60 1.70 -13.61
C LYS A 20 -20.29 2.03 -12.28
N HIS A 21 -20.65 3.30 -12.11
CA HIS A 21 -21.37 3.80 -10.93
C HIS A 21 -20.65 3.56 -9.60
N GLY A 22 -19.31 3.64 -9.58
CA GLY A 22 -18.52 3.56 -8.34
C GLY A 22 -18.51 2.18 -7.67
N LYS A 23 -18.96 1.12 -8.36
CA LYS A 23 -18.89 -0.25 -7.85
C LYS A 23 -17.50 -0.84 -8.06
N TYR A 24 -17.08 -1.75 -7.18
CA TYR A 24 -15.81 -2.45 -7.27
C TYR A 24 -16.06 -3.96 -7.19
N ARG A 25 -15.43 -4.72 -8.09
CA ARG A 25 -15.46 -6.19 -8.07
C ARG A 25 -14.12 -6.70 -7.57
N VAL A 26 -14.12 -7.56 -6.56
CA VAL A 26 -12.91 -8.27 -6.12
C VAL A 26 -12.45 -9.20 -7.24
N VAL A 27 -11.14 -9.23 -7.48
CA VAL A 27 -10.48 -10.10 -8.46
C VAL A 27 -9.30 -10.81 -7.81
N GLU A 28 -8.89 -11.92 -8.42
CA GLU A 28 -7.72 -12.68 -7.98
C GLU A 28 -6.45 -11.82 -8.01
N ALA A 29 -5.57 -12.06 -7.04
CA ALA A 29 -4.24 -11.46 -7.03
C ALA A 29 -3.37 -12.03 -8.17
N PRO A 30 -2.49 -11.21 -8.78
CA PRO A 30 -1.48 -11.72 -9.70
C PRO A 30 -0.64 -12.82 -9.02
N GLN A 31 -0.44 -13.94 -9.72
CA GLN A 31 0.44 -14.99 -9.26
C GLN A 31 1.85 -14.71 -9.76
N LEU A 32 2.78 -14.52 -8.83
CA LEU A 32 4.19 -14.27 -9.12
C LEU A 32 5.00 -15.54 -8.83
N GLU A 33 5.96 -15.86 -9.68
CA GLU A 33 6.84 -17.04 -9.53
C GLU A 33 7.89 -16.84 -8.43
N SER A 34 8.16 -15.58 -8.07
CA SER A 34 9.11 -15.19 -7.04
C SER A 34 8.59 -14.00 -6.23
N GLU A 35 9.27 -13.68 -5.14
CA GLU A 35 9.06 -12.40 -4.46
C GLU A 35 9.36 -11.24 -5.40
N ALA A 36 8.57 -10.17 -5.29
CA ALA A 36 8.77 -8.94 -6.01
C ALA A 36 9.46 -7.89 -5.13
N ALA A 37 10.17 -6.97 -5.78
CA ALA A 37 10.66 -5.75 -5.18
C ALA A 37 9.96 -4.56 -5.85
N ASP A 38 9.41 -3.67 -5.05
CA ASP A 38 9.00 -2.36 -5.52
C ASP A 38 10.19 -1.42 -5.42
N THR A 39 10.82 -1.15 -6.56
CA THR A 39 12.04 -0.34 -6.64
C THR A 39 11.77 1.16 -6.62
N HIS A 40 10.50 1.60 -6.64
CA HIS A 40 10.16 3.02 -6.69
C HIS A 40 8.74 3.25 -6.15
N VAL A 41 8.64 3.61 -4.87
CA VAL A 41 7.40 4.07 -4.24
C VAL A 41 7.59 5.42 -3.56
N HIS A 42 6.58 6.29 -3.56
CA HIS A 42 6.57 7.48 -2.71
C HIS A 42 5.57 7.26 -1.58
N LEU A 43 6.01 6.64 -0.48
CA LEU A 43 5.11 6.22 0.60
C LEU A 43 4.28 7.39 1.15
N GLN A 44 4.90 8.55 1.36
CA GLN A 44 4.26 9.76 1.87
C GLN A 44 3.11 10.29 1.01
N LEU A 45 3.05 9.91 -0.26
CA LEU A 45 1.99 10.34 -1.19
C LEU A 45 0.84 9.34 -1.28
N LEU A 46 0.96 8.18 -0.62
CA LEU A 46 -0.11 7.19 -0.59
C LEU A 46 -1.20 7.60 0.40
N PRO A 47 -2.49 7.35 0.10
CA PRO A 47 -3.59 7.66 1.02
C PRO A 47 -3.47 6.98 2.40
N ASP A 48 -2.87 5.78 2.42
CA ASP A 48 -2.55 5.05 3.64
C ASP A 48 -1.24 4.26 3.40
N PRO A 49 -0.09 4.81 3.84
CA PRO A 49 1.22 4.19 3.63
C PRO A 49 1.35 2.86 4.37
N SER A 50 0.82 2.77 5.60
CA SER A 50 0.87 1.57 6.45
C SER A 50 0.10 0.41 5.80
N LEU A 51 -1.10 0.69 5.31
CA LEU A 51 -1.92 -0.30 4.61
C LEU A 51 -1.28 -0.75 3.30
N ALA A 52 -0.65 0.16 2.56
CA ALA A 52 0.07 -0.20 1.33
C ALA A 52 1.24 -1.15 1.61
N ILE A 53 2.02 -0.90 2.67
CA ILE A 53 3.09 -1.81 3.11
C ILE A 53 2.51 -3.16 3.55
N ALA A 54 1.39 -3.17 4.28
CA ALA A 54 0.75 -4.42 4.71
C ALA A 54 0.27 -5.27 3.52
N ARG A 55 -0.22 -4.63 2.46
CA ARG A 55 -0.59 -5.28 1.20
C ARG A 55 0.60 -5.87 0.46
N CYS A 56 1.73 -5.15 0.45
CA CYS A 56 2.99 -5.64 -0.09
C CYS A 56 3.37 -6.97 0.58
N ALA A 57 3.33 -7.01 1.92
CA ALA A 57 3.61 -8.23 2.68
C ALA A 57 2.64 -9.38 2.36
N ALA A 58 1.34 -9.09 2.23
CA ALA A 58 0.33 -10.10 1.89
C ALA A 58 0.52 -10.71 0.49
N HIS A 59 1.15 -9.97 -0.44
CA HIS A 59 1.35 -10.38 -1.84
C HIS A 59 2.81 -10.63 -2.20
N LYS A 60 3.67 -10.94 -1.22
CA LYS A 60 5.08 -11.31 -1.42
C LYS A 60 5.92 -10.24 -2.14
N VAL A 61 5.63 -8.97 -1.88
CA VAL A 61 6.56 -7.88 -2.19
C VAL A 61 7.50 -7.73 -0.99
N GLY A 62 8.70 -8.29 -1.10
CA GLY A 62 9.65 -8.43 0.01
C GLY A 62 10.53 -7.21 0.25
N PHE A 63 10.61 -6.29 -0.71
CA PHE A 63 11.43 -5.09 -0.63
C PHE A 63 10.72 -3.88 -1.23
N LEU A 64 10.87 -2.73 -0.56
CA LEU A 64 10.31 -1.44 -0.95
C LEU A 64 11.42 -0.39 -0.92
N CYS A 65 11.65 0.28 -2.04
CA CYS A 65 12.51 1.46 -2.12
C CYS A 65 11.65 2.72 -2.13
N THR A 66 11.53 3.38 -0.98
CA THR A 66 10.79 4.65 -0.91
C THR A 66 11.67 5.81 -1.37
N ILE A 67 11.20 6.52 -2.40
CA ILE A 67 11.84 7.73 -2.92
C ILE A 67 11.29 8.93 -2.16
N VAL A 68 12.19 9.82 -1.77
CA VAL A 68 11.87 11.02 -0.99
C VAL A 68 12.53 12.20 -1.67
N ASP A 69 11.74 13.23 -1.97
CA ASP A 69 12.28 14.55 -2.23
C ASP A 69 12.32 15.32 -0.90
N ALA A 70 13.46 15.36 -0.23
CA ALA A 70 13.54 15.99 1.09
C ALA A 70 13.28 17.50 1.05
N PHE A 71 13.40 18.14 -0.12
CA PHE A 71 13.14 19.58 -0.28
C PHE A 71 11.64 19.84 -0.46
N GLU A 72 10.96 19.05 -1.29
CA GLU A 72 9.53 19.23 -1.57
C GLU A 72 8.62 18.51 -0.55
N ASP A 73 8.99 17.31 -0.10
CA ASP A 73 8.19 16.45 0.78
C ASP A 73 8.51 16.63 2.29
N GLY A 74 9.60 17.33 2.60
CA GLY A 74 10.08 17.56 3.96
C GLY A 74 10.51 16.27 4.69
N SER A 75 10.30 16.23 6.00
CA SER A 75 10.79 15.12 6.86
C SER A 75 9.80 13.96 7.02
N THR A 76 8.59 14.04 6.45
CA THR A 76 7.48 13.13 6.73
C THR A 76 7.87 11.65 6.68
N THR A 77 8.52 11.22 5.60
CA THR A 77 8.94 9.82 5.45
C THR A 77 9.93 9.42 6.55
N PHE A 78 10.91 10.25 6.85
CA PHE A 78 11.90 9.96 7.90
C PHE A 78 11.25 9.87 9.29
N ASP A 79 10.30 10.74 9.59
CA ASP A 79 9.62 10.79 10.89
C ASP A 79 8.63 9.64 11.08
N ARG A 80 7.96 9.23 9.99
CA ARG A 80 6.82 8.31 10.04
C ARG A 80 7.14 6.87 9.65
N LEU A 81 8.25 6.60 8.97
CA LEU A 81 8.57 5.28 8.41
C LEU A 81 8.47 4.16 9.45
N ASN A 82 9.01 4.37 10.66
CA ASN A 82 8.96 3.38 11.72
C ASN A 82 7.52 3.10 12.19
N SER A 83 6.70 4.15 12.33
CA SER A 83 5.29 4.01 12.70
C SER A 83 4.51 3.28 11.62
N TRP A 84 4.71 3.65 10.35
CA TRP A 84 4.05 2.98 9.23
C TRP A 84 4.42 1.51 9.14
N ARG A 85 5.70 1.18 9.34
CA ARG A 85 6.17 -0.21 9.37
C ARG A 85 5.53 -1.00 10.52
N PHE A 86 5.40 -0.40 11.70
CA PHE A 86 4.78 -1.05 12.87
C PHE A 86 3.28 -1.30 12.63
N GLU A 87 2.56 -0.29 12.18
CA GLU A 87 1.13 -0.38 11.82
C GLU A 87 0.90 -1.41 10.71
N ALA A 88 1.77 -1.41 9.69
CA ALA A 88 1.73 -2.38 8.61
C ALA A 88 1.92 -3.81 9.11
N ALA A 89 2.83 -4.06 10.04
CA ALA A 89 3.04 -5.38 10.62
C ALA A 89 1.78 -5.87 11.37
N ALA A 90 1.10 -4.99 12.10
CA ALA A 90 -0.16 -5.32 12.75
C ALA A 90 -1.28 -5.63 11.73
N ALA A 91 -1.37 -4.85 10.65
CA ALA A 91 -2.33 -5.08 9.57
C ALA A 91 -2.05 -6.36 8.78
N ALA A 92 -0.79 -6.62 8.42
CA ALA A 92 -0.38 -7.82 7.69
C ALA A 92 -0.73 -9.10 8.45
N LYS A 93 -0.58 -9.12 9.79
CA LYS A 93 -1.03 -10.25 10.63
C LYS A 93 -2.52 -10.52 10.48
N ARG A 94 -3.36 -9.49 10.44
CA ARG A 94 -4.81 -9.63 10.21
C ARG A 94 -5.11 -10.22 8.82
N PHE A 95 -4.30 -9.88 7.82
CA PHE A 95 -4.48 -10.32 6.44
C PHE A 95 -4.05 -11.77 6.21
N THR A 96 -2.95 -12.20 6.81
CA THR A 96 -2.36 -13.53 6.57
C THR A 96 -2.75 -14.58 7.61
N GLY A 97 -3.38 -14.18 8.73
CA GLY A 97 -3.89 -15.10 9.74
C GLY A 97 -2.83 -15.78 10.61
N TRP A 98 -1.59 -15.26 10.66
CA TRP A 98 -0.54 -15.80 11.54
C TRP A 98 -0.79 -15.42 13.01
N THR A 99 -0.95 -16.43 13.87
CA THR A 99 -0.76 -16.37 15.33
C THR A 99 0.65 -16.78 15.71
#